data_AF-T1A7V3-F1
#
_entry.id   AF-T1A7V3-F1
#
_cell.length_a   1.000
_cell.length_b   1.000
_cell.length_c   1.000
_cell.angle_alpha   90.00
_cell.angle_beta   90.00
_cell.angle_gamma   90.00
#
_symmetry.space_group_name_H-M   'P 1'
#
loop_
_entity.id
_entity.type
_entity.pdbx_description
1 polymer ?
#
loop_
_entity_poly.entity_id
_entity_poly.type
_entity_poly.pdbx_seq_one_letter_code
_entity_poly.pdbx_strand_id
1 'polypeptide(L)'
;LLDGDHVRRMLSSELGFSREHRDLHIQRLGYVAAEIAKSGGVAICAPIAPYAEMRRAVRAEVESRLAGFIEVYVSTPLATCEARDRKGLYARARAGLIPD
;
A
#
# COMPACT_ATOMS: atom_id res chain seq x y z
N LEU A 1 1.87 -8.16 10.31
CA LEU A 1 1.83 -6.76 9.81
C LEU A 1 2.48 -6.75 8.43
N LEU A 2 1.77 -6.27 7.42
CA LEU A 2 2.25 -6.07 6.05
C LEU A 2 2.46 -4.57 5.85
N ASP A 3 3.59 -4.07 6.35
CA ASP A 3 4.02 -2.67 6.21
C ASP A 3 4.49 -2.40 4.76
N GLY A 4 4.09 -1.27 4.18
CA GLY A 4 4.36 -0.95 2.78
C GLY A 4 5.85 -0.93 2.44
N ASP A 5 6.70 -0.34 3.29
CA ASP A 5 8.15 -0.27 3.04
C ASP A 5 8.80 -1.65 3.17
N HIS A 6 8.43 -2.39 4.22
CA HIS A 6 8.97 -3.72 4.45
C HIS A 6 8.57 -4.70 3.33
N VAL A 7 7.28 -4.74 2.99
CA VAL A 7 6.77 -5.59 1.90
C VAL A 7 7.39 -5.19 0.57
N ARG A 8 7.57 -3.89 0.32
CA ARG A 8 8.23 -3.43 -0.91
C ARG A 8 9.66 -3.94 -1.00
N ARG A 9 10.44 -3.94 0.08
CA ARG A 9 11.80 -4.50 0.07
C ARG A 9 11.83 -6.02 -0.11
N MET A 10 10.86 -6.74 0.43
CA MET A 10 10.88 -8.21 0.43
C MET A 10 10.25 -8.85 -0.80
N LEU A 11 9.16 -8.26 -1.32
CA LEU A 11 8.31 -8.86 -2.36
C LEU A 11 8.19 -7.98 -3.62
N SER A 12 8.82 -6.82 -3.65
CA SER A 12 8.70 -5.85 -4.75
C SER A 12 9.95 -4.99 -4.92
N SER A 13 11.13 -5.52 -4.56
CA SER A 13 12.39 -4.76 -4.57
C SER A 13 12.78 -4.28 -5.96
N GLU A 14 12.28 -4.96 -6.99
CA GLU A 14 12.50 -4.64 -8.39
C GLU A 14 11.53 -3.57 -8.93
N LEU A 15 10.46 -3.24 -8.20
CA LEU A 15 9.44 -2.30 -8.66
C LEU A 15 9.85 -0.85 -8.37
N GLY A 16 9.73 0.01 -9.37
CA GLY A 16 9.82 1.48 -9.22
C GLY A 16 8.53 2.08 -8.65
N PHE A 17 8.26 3.36 -8.91
CA PHE A 17 7.11 4.10 -8.38
C PHE A 17 6.10 4.56 -9.46
N SER A 18 6.19 4.03 -10.69
CA SER A 18 5.17 4.27 -11.72
C SER A 18 3.80 3.75 -11.27
N ARG A 19 2.73 4.17 -11.96
CA ARG A 19 1.38 3.70 -11.67
C ARG A 19 1.29 2.17 -11.73
N GLU A 20 1.83 1.57 -12.77
CA GLU A 20 1.82 0.11 -13.01
C GLU A 20 2.58 -0.62 -11.90
N HIS A 21 3.74 -0.09 -11.50
CA HIS A 21 4.52 -0.66 -10.41
C HIS A 21 3.83 -0.51 -9.04
N ARG A 22 3.10 0.57 -8.80
CA ARG A 22 2.29 0.73 -7.58
C ARG A 22 1.12 -0.24 -7.58
N ASP A 23 0.41 -0.39 -8.69
CA ASP A 23 -0.72 -1.30 -8.81
C ASP A 23 -0.27 -2.75 -8.59
N LEU A 24 0.82 -3.19 -9.26
CA LEU A 24 1.37 -4.53 -9.06
C LEU A 24 1.84 -4.77 -7.62
N HIS A 25 2.45 -3.77 -6.98
CA HIS A 25 2.84 -3.87 -5.56
C HIS A 25 1.62 -4.09 -4.65
N ILE A 26 0.55 -3.30 -4.84
CA ILE A 26 -0.68 -3.42 -4.06
C ILE A 26 -1.38 -4.76 -4.33
N GLN A 27 -1.40 -5.22 -5.59
CA GLN A 27 -1.96 -6.52 -5.96
C GLN A 27 -1.21 -7.67 -5.27
N ARG A 28 0.14 -7.68 -5.30
CA ARG A 28 0.95 -8.70 -4.61
C ARG A 28 0.71 -8.69 -3.11
N LEU A 29 0.65 -7.51 -2.50
CA LEU A 29 0.35 -7.37 -1.08
C LEU A 29 -1.06 -7.90 -0.75
N GLY A 30 -2.04 -7.58 -1.59
CA GLY A 30 -3.42 -8.07 -1.51
C GLY A 30 -3.51 -9.60 -1.57
N TYR A 31 -2.79 -10.23 -2.50
CA TYR A 31 -2.70 -11.69 -2.62
C TYR A 31 -2.21 -12.34 -1.32
N VAL A 32 -1.12 -11.83 -0.75
CA VAL A 32 -0.54 -12.34 0.51
C VAL A 32 -1.49 -12.13 1.68
N ALA A 33 -2.12 -10.96 1.77
CA ALA A 33 -3.12 -10.68 2.78
C ALA A 33 -4.32 -11.63 2.69
N ALA A 34 -4.76 -11.95 1.48
CA ALA A 34 -5.86 -12.88 1.24
C ALA A 34 -5.51 -14.32 1.65
N GLU A 35 -4.29 -14.81 1.38
CA GLU A 35 -3.85 -16.13 1.85
C GLU A 35 -3.74 -16.23 3.37
N ILE A 36 -3.26 -15.17 4.03
CA ILE A 36 -3.25 -15.08 5.51
C ILE A 36 -4.68 -15.16 6.05
N ALA A 37 -5.60 -14.36 5.49
CA ALA A 37 -6.98 -14.31 5.95
C ALA A 37 -7.74 -15.62 5.71
N LYS A 38 -7.54 -16.24 4.55
CA LYS A 38 -8.06 -17.58 4.22
C LYS A 38 -7.58 -18.65 5.19
N SER A 39 -6.37 -18.49 5.74
CA SER A 39 -5.79 -19.40 6.73
C SER A 39 -6.28 -19.14 8.17
N GLY A 40 -7.28 -18.26 8.36
CA GLY A 40 -7.80 -17.86 9.67
C GLY A 40 -6.99 -16.78 10.39
N GLY A 41 -5.97 -16.23 9.73
CA GLY A 41 -5.15 -15.14 10.26
C GLY A 41 -5.75 -13.74 10.02
N VAL A 42 -5.12 -12.72 10.60
CA VAL A 42 -5.48 -11.31 10.38
C VAL A 42 -4.29 -10.57 9.77
N ALA A 43 -4.46 -10.09 8.54
CA ALA A 43 -3.47 -9.28 7.85
C ALA A 43 -3.79 -7.78 8.00
N ILE A 44 -2.96 -7.06 8.78
CA ILE A 44 -3.00 -5.59 8.81
C ILE A 44 -2.04 -5.06 7.74
N CYS A 45 -2.57 -4.30 6.79
CA CYS A 45 -1.85 -3.77 5.64
C CYS A 45 -1.74 -2.25 5.74
N ALA A 46 -0.53 -1.69 5.63
CA ALA A 46 -0.30 -0.24 5.69
C ALA A 46 0.48 0.33 4.47
N PRO A 47 0.09 0.05 3.21
CA PRO A 47 0.69 0.68 2.05
C PRO A 47 0.02 2.02 1.68
N ILE A 48 0.71 2.84 0.87
CA ILE A 48 0.05 3.92 0.13
C ILE A 48 -0.62 3.31 -1.10
N ALA A 49 -1.96 3.27 -1.11
CA ALA A 49 -2.77 2.73 -2.21
C ALA A 49 -3.60 3.86 -2.88
N PRO A 50 -2.99 4.69 -3.73
CA PRO A 50 -3.60 5.95 -4.17
C PRO A 50 -4.81 5.74 -5.09
N TYR A 51 -4.82 4.66 -5.87
CA TYR A 51 -5.82 4.42 -6.90
C TYR A 51 -7.00 3.60 -6.38
N ALA A 52 -8.22 4.14 -6.50
CA ALA A 52 -9.44 3.49 -6.03
C ALA A 52 -9.76 2.19 -6.79
N GLU A 53 -9.39 2.12 -8.07
CA GLU A 53 -9.52 0.92 -8.89
C GLU A 53 -8.78 -0.26 -8.26
N MET A 54 -7.51 -0.07 -7.92
CA MET A 54 -6.69 -1.13 -7.33
C MET A 54 -7.19 -1.54 -5.93
N ARG A 55 -7.63 -0.58 -5.10
CA ARG A 55 -8.24 -0.91 -3.79
C ARG A 55 -9.49 -1.78 -3.93
N ARG A 56 -10.35 -1.49 -4.93
CA ARG A 56 -11.55 -2.30 -5.23
C ARG A 56 -11.19 -3.70 -5.72
N ALA A 57 -10.18 -3.82 -6.58
CA ALA A 57 -9.74 -5.11 -7.08
C ALA A 57 -9.15 -6.00 -5.96
N VAL A 58 -8.33 -5.46 -5.04
CA VAL A 58 -7.87 -6.22 -3.86
C VAL A 58 -9.03 -6.65 -2.98
N ARG A 59 -10.01 -5.77 -2.73
CA ARG A 59 -11.23 -6.13 -1.99
C ARG A 59 -11.93 -7.32 -2.63
N ALA A 60 -12.18 -7.25 -3.93
CA ALA A 60 -12.85 -8.33 -4.67
C ALA A 60 -12.05 -9.65 -4.60
N GLU A 61 -10.72 -9.58 -4.69
CA GLU A 61 -9.86 -10.77 -4.56
C GLU A 61 -9.96 -11.39 -3.16
N VAL A 62 -9.91 -10.60 -2.09
CA VAL A 62 -10.04 -11.08 -0.71
C VAL A 62 -11.43 -11.70 -0.46
N GLU A 63 -12.49 -11.01 -0.87
CA GLU A 63 -13.87 -11.47 -0.72
C GLU A 63 -14.12 -12.76 -1.53
N SER A 64 -13.50 -12.91 -2.71
CA SER A 64 -13.59 -14.14 -3.52
C SER A 64 -13.01 -15.38 -2.82
N ARG A 65 -12.12 -15.18 -1.83
CA ARG A 65 -11.53 -16.24 -1.00
C ARG A 65 -12.26 -16.45 0.32
N LEU A 66 -13.50 -15.92 0.44
CA LEU A 66 -14.34 -15.99 1.63
C LEU A 66 -13.69 -15.37 2.88
N ALA A 67 -12.81 -14.38 2.68
CA ALA A 67 -12.17 -13.63 3.74
C ALA A 67 -12.81 -12.24 3.90
N GLY A 68 -12.83 -11.72 5.14
CA GLY A 68 -13.32 -10.38 5.43
C GLY A 68 -12.32 -9.30 5.00
N PHE A 69 -12.83 -8.17 4.50
CA PHE A 69 -12.02 -7.02 4.09
C PHE A 69 -12.54 -5.72 4.68
N ILE A 70 -11.65 -4.93 5.29
CA ILE A 70 -11.94 -3.62 5.85
C ILE A 70 -10.97 -2.60 5.27
N GLU A 71 -11.53 -1.52 4.70
CA GLU A 71 -10.76 -0.38 4.20
C GLU A 71 -10.81 0.75 5.22
N VAL A 72 -9.64 1.19 5.69
CA VAL A 72 -9.52 2.30 6.63
C VAL A 72 -8.86 3.47 5.91
N TYR A 73 -9.62 4.53 5.67
CA TYR A 73 -9.07 5.75 5.09
C TYR A 73 -8.43 6.62 6.17
N VAL A 74 -7.10 6.60 6.23
CA VAL A 74 -6.33 7.51 7.10
C VAL A 74 -6.24 8.89 6.44
N SER A 75 -7.27 9.70 6.65
CA SER A 75 -7.49 11.02 6.02
C SER A 75 -6.69 12.16 6.65
N THR A 76 -5.43 11.92 7.04
CA THR A 76 -4.59 13.00 7.58
C THR A 76 -4.31 14.05 6.51
N PRO A 77 -4.53 15.35 6.77
CA PRO A 77 -4.26 16.41 5.79
C PRO A 77 -2.82 16.39 5.28
N LEU A 78 -2.62 16.68 3.99
CA LEU A 78 -1.29 16.72 3.37
C LEU A 78 -0.34 17.65 4.13
N ALA A 79 -0.79 18.85 4.50
CA ALA A 79 0.02 19.80 5.28
C ALA A 79 0.52 19.21 6.62
N THR A 80 -0.30 18.40 7.29
CA THR A 80 0.09 17.71 8.53
C THR A 80 1.11 16.60 8.26
N CYS A 81 0.97 15.85 7.16
CA CYS A 81 1.95 14.85 6.75
C CYS A 81 3.29 15.49 6.38
N GLU A 82 3.27 16.59 5.63
CA GLU A 82 4.43 17.38 5.24
C GLU A 82 5.14 18.00 6.45
N ALA A 83 4.39 18.54 7.42
CA ALA A 83 4.97 19.07 8.65
C ALA A 83 5.67 17.99 9.50
N ARG A 84 5.18 16.74 9.44
CA ARG A 84 5.75 15.62 10.20
C ARG A 84 6.98 14.98 9.53
N ASP A 85 7.03 14.99 8.21
CA ASP A 85 8.04 14.40 7.29
C ASP A 85 9.16 13.55 7.92
N ARG A 86 8.79 12.45 8.58
CA ARG A 86 9.72 11.66 9.40
C ARG A 86 10.89 11.04 8.63
N LYS A 87 10.78 10.98 7.31
CA LYS A 87 11.77 10.38 6.41
C LYS A 87 12.42 11.40 5.47
N GLY A 88 12.09 12.70 5.60
CA GLY A 88 12.57 13.74 4.69
C GLY A 88 12.08 13.58 3.24
N LEU A 89 11.05 12.78 3.00
CA LEU A 89 10.58 12.46 1.65
C LEU A 89 9.81 13.63 1.05
N TYR A 90 9.01 14.33 1.85
CA TYR A 90 8.29 15.51 1.37
C TYR A 90 9.26 16.65 1.05
N ALA A 91 10.24 16.92 1.92
CA ALA A 91 11.27 17.92 1.66
C ALA A 91 12.05 17.62 0.37
N ARG A 92 12.43 16.35 0.15
CA ARG A 92 13.11 15.93 -1.09
C ARG A 92 12.23 16.05 -2.33
N ALA A 93 10.94 15.70 -2.23
CA ALA A 93 9.99 15.87 -3.34
C ALA A 93 9.82 17.36 -3.71
N ARG A 94 9.66 18.25 -2.72
CA ARG A 94 9.58 19.70 -2.95
C ARG A 94 10.85 20.29 -3.58
N ALA A 95 12.01 19.69 -3.31
CA ALA A 95 13.28 20.04 -3.93
C ALA A 95 13.51 19.41 -5.33
N GLY A 96 12.55 18.65 -5.87
CA GLY A 96 12.68 17.97 -7.16
C GLY A 96 13.64 16.78 -7.16
N LEU A 97 14.00 16.26 -5.98
CA LEU A 97 14.95 15.13 -5.82
C LEU A 97 14.25 13.76 -5.84
N ILE A 98 12.92 13.74 -5.93
CA ILE A 98 12.11 12.54 -6.13
C ILE A 98 11.24 12.82 -7.36
N PRO A 99 11.33 12.01 -8.42
CA PRO A 99 10.49 12.16 -9.61
C PRO A 99 9.03 11.82 -9.29
N ASP A 100 8.11 12.40 -10.07
CA ASP A 100 6.67 12.12 -10.01
C ASP A 100 6.32 10.64 -10.32
#